data_AF-A8RXR2-F1
#
_entry.id   AF-A8RXR2-F1
#
_cell.length_a   1.000
_cell.length_b   1.000
_cell.length_c   1.000
_cell.angle_alpha   90.00
_cell.angle_beta   90.00
_cell.angle_gamma   90.00
#
_symmetry.space_group_name_H-M   'P 1'
#
loop_
_entity.id
_entity.type
_entity.pdbx_description
1 polymer ?
#
loop_
_entity_poly.entity_id
_entity_poly.type
_entity_poly.pdbx_seq_one_letter_code
_entity_poly.pdbx_strand_id
1 'polypeptide(L)'
;MFFILHLSRTPVREALIELSKVGLVEIQPQRGSCIAKIVYELIGESRFMRLMLENAVLKLACESISQEYMDKLKEYLRMETIS
;
A
#
# COMPACT_ATOMS: atom_id res chain seq x y z
N MET A 1 8.74 16.46 8.16
CA MET A 1 8.30 15.78 6.92
C MET A 1 8.97 16.37 5.67
N PHE A 2 8.66 17.60 5.25
CA PHE A 2 9.23 18.19 4.02
C PHE A 2 10.75 18.32 4.02
N PHE A 3 11.36 18.71 5.14
CA PHE A 3 12.83 18.80 5.26
C PHE A 3 13.51 17.42 5.18
N ILE A 4 12.94 16.41 5.82
CA ILE A 4 13.45 15.01 5.81
C ILE A 4 13.39 14.43 4.39
N LEU A 5 12.31 14.73 3.67
CA LEU A 5 12.11 14.29 2.29
C LEU A 5 12.80 15.19 1.26
N HIS A 6 13.46 16.28 1.68
CA HIS A 6 14.07 17.29 0.81
C HIS A 6 13.08 17.88 -0.22
N LEU A 7 11.81 18.08 0.18
CA LEU A 7 10.73 18.63 -0.64
C LEU A 7 10.22 19.97 -0.11
N SER A 8 9.45 20.68 -0.94
CA SER A 8 8.71 21.88 -0.54
C SER A 8 7.42 21.53 0.22
N ARG A 9 6.79 22.54 0.83
CA ARG A 9 5.59 22.34 1.66
C ARG A 9 4.35 21.92 0.86
N THR A 10 4.23 22.39 -0.37
CA THR A 10 3.08 22.13 -1.25
C THR A 10 2.87 20.64 -1.57
N PRO A 11 3.85 19.90 -2.15
CA PRO A 11 3.67 18.48 -2.47
C PRO A 11 3.47 17.63 -1.22
N VAL A 12 4.09 18.01 -0.10
CA VAL A 12 3.88 17.31 1.17
C VAL A 12 2.47 17.52 1.70
N ARG A 13 1.92 18.73 1.57
CA ARG A 13 0.53 19.02 1.95
C ARG A 13 -0.46 18.27 1.05
N GLU A 14 -0.22 18.23 -0.25
CA GLU A 14 -1.05 17.50 -1.21
C GLU A 14 -1.06 16.00 -0.90
N ALA A 15 0.12 15.40 -0.67
CA ALA A 15 0.22 14.00 -0.28
C ALA A 15 -0.54 13.70 1.04
N LEU A 16 -0.43 14.57 2.05
CA LEU A 16 -1.18 14.41 3.31
C LEU A 16 -2.70 14.52 3.11
N ILE A 17 -3.15 15.37 2.18
CA ILE A 17 -4.57 15.48 1.82
C ILE A 17 -5.04 14.21 1.11
N GLU A 18 -4.29 13.69 0.14
CA GLU A 18 -4.65 12.44 -0.56
C GLU A 18 -4.69 11.25 0.39
N LEU A 19 -3.70 11.12 1.29
CA LEU A 19 -3.69 10.08 2.32
C LEU A 19 -4.87 10.20 3.28
N SER A 20 -5.34 11.42 3.55
CA SER A 20 -6.51 11.64 4.40
C SER A 20 -7.81 11.24 3.70
N LYS A 21 -7.94 11.46 2.39
CA LYS A 21 -9.10 11.02 1.61
C LYS A 21 -9.30 9.50 1.63
N VAL A 22 -8.20 8.73 1.70
CA VAL A 22 -8.23 7.25 1.79
C VAL A 22 -8.19 6.73 3.23
N GLY A 23 -8.29 7.62 4.23
CA GLY A 23 -8.38 7.23 5.64
C GLY A 23 -7.07 6.74 6.27
N LEU A 24 -5.91 7.02 5.66
CA LEU A 24 -4.60 6.64 6.21
C LEU A 24 -4.04 7.70 7.18
N VAL A 25 -4.47 8.95 7.02
CA VAL A 25 -4.02 10.10 7.81
C VAL A 25 -5.20 10.93 8.30
N GLU A 26 -5.13 11.38 9.54
CA GLU A 26 -6.08 12.34 10.11
C GLU A 26 -5.44 13.73 10.16
N ILE A 27 -6.11 14.74 9.59
CA ILE A 27 -5.68 16.13 9.66
C ILE A 27 -6.36 16.79 10.86
N GLN A 28 -5.58 17.15 11.88
CA GLN A 28 -6.07 17.78 13.09
C GLN A 28 -5.84 19.30 13.04
N PRO A 29 -6.90 20.12 13.15
CA PRO A 29 -6.77 21.57 13.21
C PRO A 29 -5.77 22.00 14.29
N GLN A 30 -4.81 22.85 13.92
CA GLN A 30 -3.78 23.39 14.82
C GLN A 30 -2.82 22.37 15.45
N ARG A 31 -2.96 21.08 15.15
CA ARG A 31 -2.12 19.99 15.71
C ARG A 31 -1.33 19.22 14.65
N GLY A 32 -1.57 19.50 13.37
CA GLY A 32 -0.87 18.87 12.26
C GLY A 32 -1.59 17.62 11.77
N SER A 33 -0.85 16.61 11.30
CA SER A 33 -1.41 15.36 10.77
C SER A 33 -0.85 14.16 11.53
N CYS A 34 -1.70 13.16 11.79
CA CYS A 34 -1.29 11.91 12.43
C CYS A 34 -1.76 10.70 11.61
N ILE A 35 -1.14 9.55 11.85
CA ILE A 35 -1.57 8.28 11.26
C ILE A 35 -2.94 7.92 11.84
N ALA A 36 -3.88 7.55 10.97
CA ALA A 36 -5.20 7.11 11.40
C ALA A 36 -5.11 5.82 12.22
N LYS A 37 -6.04 5.62 13.16
CA LYS A 37 -6.09 4.38 13.94
C LYS A 37 -6.49 3.20 13.06
N ILE A 38 -5.89 2.04 13.35
CA ILE A 38 -6.32 0.79 12.74
C ILE A 38 -7.69 0.41 13.29
N VAL A 39 -8.67 0.26 12.41
CA VAL A 39 -10.03 -0.20 12.74
C VAL A 39 -10.10 -1.70 12.46
N TYR A 40 -10.15 -2.51 13.51
CA TYR A 40 -10.04 -3.97 13.39
C TYR A 40 -11.20 -4.60 12.60
N GLU A 41 -12.38 -4.00 12.67
CA GLU A 41 -13.57 -4.42 11.94
C GLU A 41 -13.34 -4.35 10.42
N LEU A 42 -12.69 -3.29 9.94
CA LEU A 42 -12.35 -3.10 8.53
C LEU A 42 -11.23 -4.06 8.05
N ILE A 43 -10.40 -4.57 8.95
CA ILE A 43 -9.36 -5.55 8.59
C ILE A 43 -9.99 -6.85 8.10
N GLY A 44 -11.06 -7.31 8.76
CA GLY A 44 -11.77 -8.53 8.38
C GLY A 44 -12.36 -8.42 6.96
N GLU A 45 -13.07 -7.32 6.70
CA GLU A 45 -13.67 -7.02 5.40
C GLU A 45 -12.61 -6.87 4.30
N SER A 46 -11.54 -6.11 4.57
CA SER A 46 -10.43 -5.90 3.63
C SER A 46 -9.72 -7.22 3.30
N ARG A 47 -9.46 -8.06 4.32
CA ARG A 47 -8.89 -9.40 4.13
C ARG A 47 -9.79 -10.27 3.26
N PHE A 48 -11.09 -10.27 3.52
CA PHE A 48 -12.04 -11.06 2.74
C PHE A 48 -12.04 -10.64 1.27
N MET A 49 -12.13 -9.34 0.99
CA MET A 49 -12.08 -8.81 -0.37
C MET A 49 -10.78 -9.17 -1.08
N ARG A 50 -9.63 -8.97 -0.40
CA ARG A 50 -8.31 -9.32 -0.94
C ARG A 50 -8.21 -10.81 -1.23
N LEU A 51 -8.62 -11.67 -0.31
CA LEU A 51 -8.57 -13.13 -0.52
C LEU A 51 -9.38 -13.53 -1.76
N MET A 52 -10.58 -12.98 -1.93
CA MET A 52 -11.42 -13.30 -3.09
C MET A 52 -10.80 -12.81 -4.41
N LEU A 53 -10.35 -11.55 -4.43
CA LEU A 53 -9.78 -10.92 -5.63
C LEU A 53 -8.42 -11.51 -6.00
N GLU A 54 -7.51 -11.62 -5.05
CA GLU A 54 -6.16 -12.14 -5.27
C GLU A 54 -6.21 -13.59 -5.76
N ASN A 55 -7.08 -14.45 -5.22
CA ASN A 55 -7.24 -15.81 -5.72
C ASN A 55 -7.80 -15.86 -7.15
N ALA A 56 -8.76 -15.00 -7.49
CA ALA A 56 -9.31 -14.93 -8.85
C ALA A 56 -8.25 -14.46 -9.85
N VAL A 57 -7.52 -13.38 -9.50
CA VAL A 57 -6.42 -12.84 -10.31
C VAL A 57 -5.31 -13.87 -10.46
N LEU A 58 -4.95 -14.60 -9.40
CA LEU A 58 -3.89 -15.60 -9.44
C LEU A 58 -4.22 -16.73 -10.42
N LYS A 59 -5.47 -17.23 -10.42
CA LYS A 59 -5.90 -18.25 -11.39
C LYS A 59 -5.70 -17.79 -12.83
N LEU A 60 -6.16 -16.58 -13.14
CA LEU A 60 -6.00 -15.98 -14.48
C LEU A 60 -4.52 -15.77 -14.82
N ALA A 61 -3.72 -15.29 -13.87
CA ALA A 61 -2.29 -15.11 -14.09
C ALA A 61 -1.59 -16.44 -14.40
N CYS A 62 -1.95 -17.53 -13.73
CA CYS A 62 -1.36 -18.85 -13.98
C CYS A 62 -1.67 -19.41 -15.38
N GLU A 63 -2.75 -18.98 -16.03
CA GLU A 63 -3.11 -19.43 -17.38
C GLU A 63 -2.17 -18.87 -18.46
N SER A 64 -1.58 -17.68 -18.24
CA SER A 64 -0.85 -16.96 -19.29
C SER A 64 0.35 -16.14 -18.80
N ILE A 65 0.95 -16.50 -17.66
CA ILE A 65 2.12 -15.78 -17.14
C ILE A 65 3.30 -15.92 -18.11
N SER A 66 3.95 -14.79 -18.43
CA SER A 66 5.14 -14.80 -19.29
C SER A 66 6.38 -15.27 -18.53
N GLN A 67 7.36 -15.81 -19.27
CA GLN A 67 8.63 -16.23 -18.69
C GLN A 67 9.36 -15.07 -17.99
N GLU A 68 9.28 -13.85 -18.54
CA GLU A 68 9.86 -12.65 -17.93
C GLU A 68 9.31 -12.41 -16.50
N TYR A 69 7.99 -12.51 -16.32
CA TYR A 69 7.39 -12.36 -14.99
C TYR A 69 7.74 -13.52 -14.06
N MET A 70 7.83 -14.74 -14.57
CA MET A 70 8.29 -15.90 -13.79
C MET A 70 9.71 -15.73 -13.27
N ASP A 71 10.61 -15.16 -14.07
CA ASP A 71 11.99 -14.94 -13.66
C ASP A 71 12.09 -13.82 -12.61
N LYS A 72 11.32 -12.74 -12.75
CA LYS A 72 11.18 -11.70 -11.71
C LYS A 72 10.64 -12.26 -10.39
N LEU A 73 9.62 -13.12 -10.43
CA LEU A 73 9.09 -13.77 -9.22
C LEU A 73 10.16 -14.61 -8.51
N LYS A 74 10.95 -15.38 -9.26
CA LYS A 74 12.08 -16.16 -8.71
C LYS A 74 13.18 -15.27 -8.15
N GLU A 75 13.40 -14.09 -8.71
CA GLU A 75 14.32 -13.11 -8.16
C GLU A 75 13.82 -12.57 -6.82
N TYR A 76 12.57 -12.11 -6.74
CA TYR A 76 12.00 -11.61 -5.48
C TYR A 76 12.01 -12.66 -4.36
N LEU A 77 11.65 -13.92 -4.65
CA LEU A 77 11.70 -15.01 -3.66
C LEU A 77 13.13 -15.26 -3.14
N ARG A 78 14.14 -15.13 -4.01
CA ARG A 78 15.54 -15.24 -3.60
C ARG A 78 15.96 -14.09 -2.69
N MET A 79 15.46 -12.87 -2.92
CA MET A 79 15.73 -11.72 -2.07
C MET A 79 15.07 -11.85 -0.69
N GLU A 80 13.83 -12.33 -0.61
CA GLU A 80 13.10 -12.50 0.66
C GLU A 80 13.72 -13.57 1.56
N THR A 81 14.32 -14.63 0.99
CA THR A 81 14.93 -15.73 1.77
C THR A 81 16.28 -15.34 2.40
N ILE A 82 16.84 -14.17 2.04
CA ILE A 82 18.14 -13.68 2.53
C ILE A 82 17.98 -12.69 3.69
N SER A 83 16.75 -12.30 4.05
CA SER A 83 16.45 -11.45 5.21
C SER A 83 15.87 -12.24 6.38
#